data_AF-A0A2K9NIH0-F1
#
_entry.id   AF-A0A2K9NIH0-F1
#
_cell.length_a   1.000
_cell.length_b   1.000
_cell.length_c   1.000
_cell.angle_alpha   90.00
_cell.angle_beta   90.00
_cell.angle_gamma   90.00
#
_symmetry.space_group_name_H-M   'P 1'
#
loop_
_entity.id
_entity.type
_entity.pdbx_description
1 polymer ?
#
loop_
_entity_poly.entity_id
_entity_poly.type
_entity_poly.pdbx_seq_one_letter_code
_entity_poly.pdbx_strand_id
1 'polypeptide(L)' 'MEGDTLMVAMLAGGGILRQSEFTDGNRAGFCLMGACQDCWVWTDSGHRLRACSTIAEDGMSVTTSQPGASWPNHG' A
#
# COMPACT_ATOMS: atom_id res chain seq x y z
N MET A 1 14.44 10.24 2.95
CA MET A 1 13.06 9.76 3.15
C MET A 1 12.32 10.50 4.26
N GLU A 2 12.99 11.28 5.12
CA GLU A 2 12.26 12.12 6.08
C GLU A 2 11.34 13.11 5.36
N GLY A 3 10.04 13.07 5.68
CA GLY A 3 9.00 13.88 5.04
C GLY A 3 8.40 13.30 3.76
N ASP A 4 8.91 12.17 3.25
CA ASP A 4 8.29 11.49 2.12
C ASP A 4 7.01 10.76 2.53
N THR A 5 6.08 10.63 1.60
CA THR A 5 4.93 9.74 1.81
C THR A 5 5.37 8.28 1.74
N LEU A 6 4.62 7.40 2.40
CA LEU A 6 4.84 5.96 2.35
C LEU A 6 4.83 5.43 0.91
N MET A 7 4.01 6.03 0.03
CA MET A 7 4.03 5.75 -1.41
C MET A 7 5.41 5.99 -2.03
N VAL A 8 6.01 7.16 -1.78
CA VAL A 8 7.34 7.48 -2.30
C VAL A 8 8.37 6.51 -1.74
N ALA A 9 8.33 6.23 -0.43
CA ALA A 9 9.26 5.31 0.22
C ALA A 9 9.21 3.90 -0.40
N MET A 10 8.01 3.35 -0.61
CA MET A 10 7.83 2.00 -1.16
C MET A 10 8.20 1.92 -2.64
N LEU A 11 7.75 2.89 -3.46
CA LEU A 11 7.98 2.85 -4.91
C LEU A 11 9.44 3.17 -5.27
N ALA A 12 10.10 4.05 -4.51
CA ALA A 12 11.54 4.31 -4.70
C ALA A 12 12.40 3.06 -4.43
N GLY A 13 11.93 2.15 -3.57
CA GLY A 13 12.53 0.83 -3.33
C GLY A 13 12.16 -0.25 -4.36
N GLY A 14 11.40 0.09 -5.42
CA GLY A 14 10.94 -0.87 -6.43
C GLY A 14 9.73 -1.72 -6.00
N GLY A 15 9.04 -1.33 -4.93
CA GLY A 15 7.87 -2.01 -4.41
C GLY A 15 6.56 -1.72 -5.15
N ILE A 16 5.46 -2.16 -4.55
CA ILE A 16 4.07 -1.93 -4.99
C ILE A 16 3.24 -1.46 -3.79
N LEU A 17 2.04 -0.93 -3.98
CA LEU A 17 1.17 -0.52 -2.86
C LEU A 17 0.08 -1.53 -2.57
N ARG A 18 -0.71 -1.91 -3.58
CA ARG A 18 -1.89 -2.75 -3.38
C ARG A 18 -1.92 -3.90 -4.37
N GLN A 19 -2.41 -5.04 -3.92
CA GLN A 19 -2.86 -6.12 -4.79
C GLN A 19 -4.39 -6.07 -4.92
N SER A 20 -4.90 -6.21 -6.15
CA SER A 20 -6.35 -6.21 -6.38
C SER A 20 -6.97 -7.54 -5.95
N GLU A 21 -8.13 -7.47 -5.27
CA GLU A 21 -8.88 -8.68 -4.88
C GLU A 21 -9.70 -9.30 -6.03
N PHE A 22 -9.85 -8.60 -7.17
CA PHE A 22 -10.72 -9.01 -8.28
C PHE A 22 -9.98 -9.25 -9.60
N THR A 23 -8.77 -8.70 -9.74
CA THR A 23 -8.01 -8.75 -10.99
C THR A 23 -6.56 -9.07 -10.69
N ASP A 24 -5.88 -9.69 -11.65
CA ASP A 24 -4.43 -9.78 -11.61
C ASP A 24 -3.86 -8.37 -11.78
N GLY A 25 -3.18 -7.87 -10.76
CA GLY A 25 -2.55 -6.56 -10.89
C GLY A 25 -2.04 -5.98 -9.59
N ASN A 26 -0.73 -5.74 -9.57
CA ASN A 26 -0.08 -4.86 -8.63
C ASN A 26 -0.43 -3.40 -8.95
N ARG A 27 -0.73 -2.62 -7.91
CA ARG A 27 -1.16 -1.23 -8.02
C ARG A 27 -0.13 -0.33 -7.35
N ALA A 28 0.24 0.75 -8.03
CA ALA A 28 1.19 1.74 -7.53
C ALA A 28 0.51 3.01 -6.98
N GLY A 29 -0.78 3.22 -7.26
CA GLY A 29 -1.49 4.47 -6.96
C GLY A 29 -1.01 5.64 -7.83
N PHE A 30 -1.94 6.44 -8.35
CA PHE A 30 -1.60 7.53 -9.30
C PHE A 30 -2.20 8.90 -8.94
N CYS A 31 -3.29 8.92 -8.17
CA CYS A 31 -4.06 10.16 -7.98
C CYS A 31 -3.51 11.09 -6.89
N LEU A 32 -2.60 10.61 -6.03
CA LEU A 32 -2.03 11.35 -4.89
C LEU A 32 -3.04 11.92 -3.87
N MET A 33 -4.33 11.61 -4.01
CA MET A 33 -5.42 12.12 -3.17
C MET A 33 -6.32 11.02 -2.58
N GLY A 34 -5.94 9.76 -2.77
CA GLY A 34 -6.70 8.58 -2.34
C GLY A 34 -7.95 8.24 -3.16
N ALA A 35 -8.32 9.04 -4.17
CA ALA A 35 -9.49 8.81 -5.01
C ALA A 35 -9.42 7.50 -5.81
N CYS A 36 -8.23 7.11 -6.29
CA CYS A 36 -8.04 5.88 -7.07
C CYS A 36 -8.17 4.60 -6.24
N GLN A 37 -8.10 4.67 -4.90
CA GLN A 37 -8.11 3.51 -3.98
C GLN A 37 -6.96 2.50 -4.15
N ASP A 38 -6.09 2.72 -5.13
CA ASP A 38 -4.93 1.87 -5.45
C ASP A 38 -3.71 2.08 -4.54
N CYS A 39 -3.81 2.98 -3.56
CA CYS A 39 -2.74 3.31 -2.61
C CYS A 39 -2.94 2.72 -1.21
N TRP A 40 -3.87 1.76 -1.06
CA TRP A 40 -4.06 1.11 0.23
C TRP A 40 -2.91 0.16 0.56
N VAL A 41 -2.47 0.25 1.80
CA VAL A 41 -1.58 -0.70 2.46
C VAL A 41 -2.16 -1.01 3.83
N TRP A 42 -1.67 -2.06 4.48
CA TRP A 42 -2.13 -2.47 5.81
C TRP A 42 -0.96 -2.55 6.76
N THR A 43 -1.17 -2.11 7.98
CA THR A 43 -0.28 -2.43 9.10
C THR A 43 -0.44 -3.90 9.50
N ASP A 44 0.51 -4.43 10.26
CA ASP A 44 0.46 -5.82 10.76
C ASP A 44 -0.77 -6.09 11.66
N SER A 45 -1.30 -5.05 12.32
CA SER A 45 -2.54 -5.14 13.11
C SER A 45 -3.82 -5.10 12.25
N GLY A 46 -3.70 -5.01 10.92
CA GLY A 46 -4.81 -4.97 9.98
C GLY A 46 -5.38 -3.56 9.74
N HIS A 47 -4.85 -2.52 10.39
CA HIS A 47 -5.30 -1.15 10.11
C HIS A 47 -4.87 -0.71 8.71
N ARG A 48 -5.82 -0.21 7.93
CA ARG A 48 -5.62 0.23 6.55
C ARG A 48 -5.17 1.69 6.48
N LEU A 49 -4.10 1.94 5.73
CA LEU A 49 -3.54 3.27 5.49
C LEU A 49 -3.67 3.67 4.03
N ARG A 50 -3.57 4.98 3.75
CA ARG A 50 -3.40 5.50 2.39
C ARG A 50 -1.94 5.91 2.21
N ALA A 51 -1.17 5.08 1.51
CA ALA A 51 0.26 5.33 1.34
C ALA A 51 0.53 6.66 0.62
N CYS A 52 -0.39 7.17 -0.20
CA CYS A 52 -0.22 8.43 -0.92
C CYS A 52 -0.30 9.70 -0.03
N SER A 53 -0.73 9.57 1.23
CA SER A 53 -0.89 10.71 2.14
C SER A 53 -0.37 10.45 3.55
N THR A 54 -0.02 9.20 3.87
CA THR A 54 0.65 8.85 5.12
C THR A 54 2.14 9.14 4.99
N ILE A 55 2.71 9.89 5.93
CA ILE A 55 4.16 10.14 6.00
C ILE A 55 4.87 8.85 6.42
N ALA A 56 5.98 8.53 5.77
CA ALA A 56 6.82 7.41 6.13
C ALA A 56 7.59 7.74 7.42
N GLU A 57 7.58 6.81 8.38
CA GLU A 57 8.32 6.90 9.63
C GLU A 57 9.19 5.65 9.80
N ASP A 58 10.34 5.82 10.45
CA ASP A 58 11.25 4.70 10.72
C ASP A 58 10.57 3.61 11.55
N GLY A 59 10.79 2.35 11.14
CA GLY A 59 10.21 1.19 11.82
C GLY A 59 8.76 0.87 11.42
N MET A 60 8.13 1.62 10.51
CA MET A 60 6.84 1.22 9.95
C MET A 60 6.94 -0.14 9.23
N SER A 61 6.03 -1.05 9.60
CA SER A 61 5.82 -2.34 8.93
C SER A 61 4.44 -2.32 8.26
N VAL A 62 4.43 -2.52 6.94
CA VAL A 62 3.20 -2.58 6.15
C VAL A 62 3.23 -3.71 5.13
N THR A 63 2.05 -4.22 4.79
CA THR A 63 1.82 -5.21 3.74
C THR A 63 0.91 -4.65 2.66
N THR A 64 1.00 -5.22 1.45
CA THR A 64 0.29 -4.82 0.23
C THR A 64 -0.97 -5.66 -0.03
N SER A 65 -1.26 -6.58 0.88
CA SER A 65 -2.45 -7.44 0.90
C SER A 65 -3.13 -7.34 2.27
N GLN A 66 -4.46 -7.44 2.29
CA GLN A 66 -5.21 -7.39 3.54
C GLN A 66 -4.86 -8.60 4.44
N PRO A 67 -4.40 -8.38 5.68
CA PRO A 67 -4.16 -9.47 6.62
C PRO A 67 -5.44 -10.26 6.90
N GLY A 68 -5.35 -11.59 6.84
CA GLY A 68 -6.46 -12.50 7.14
C GLY A 68 -7.56 -12.58 6.06
N ALA A 69 -7.39 -11.91 4.93
CA ALA A 69 -8.26 -12.13 3.78
C ALA A 69 -7.97 -13.50 3.12
N SER A 70 -8.98 -14.10 2.49
CA SER A 70 -8.87 -15.37 1.76
C SER A 70 -9.33 -15.24 0.30
N TRP A 71 -9.04 -14.10 -0.33
CA TRP A 71 -9.44 -13.85 -1.71
C TRP A 71 -8.67 -14.75 -2.68
N PRO A 72 -9.20 -15.06 -3.86
CA PRO A 72 -8.56 -15.99 -4.80
C PRO A 72 -7.15 -15.59 -5.27
N ASN A 73 -6.78 -14.32 -5.09
CA ASN A 73 -5.56 -13.73 -5.67
C ASN A 73 -4.32 -13.81 -4.75
N HIS A 74 -4.29 -14.74 -3.79
CA HIS A 74 -3.05 -15.08 -3.07
C HIS A 74 -2.17 -15.93 -3.99
N GLY A 75 -1.38 -15.28 -4.83
CA GLY A 75 -0.29 -15.93 -5.58
C GLY A 75 0.76 -16.53 -4.66
#